data_AF-A0A1F7WGB8-F1
#
_entry.id   AF-A0A1F7WGB8-F1
#
_cell.length_a   1.000
_cell.length_b   1.000
_cell.length_c   1.000
_cell.angle_alpha   90.00
_cell.angle_beta   90.00
_cell.angle_gamma   90.00
#
_symmetry.space_group_name_H-M   'P 1'
#
loop_
_entity.id
_entity.type
_entity.pdbx_description
1 polymer ?
#
loop_
_entity_poly.entity_id
_entity_poly.type
_entity_poly.pdbx_seq_one_letter_code
_entity_poly.pdbx_strand_id
1 'polypeptide(L)'
;MVTTSKEKDPPIVDVKVRNPITYIRRWWKKVIENEGVFFSFRVRPLTALAIALVVTSLTLGVGKFVLPFTIPFFQYNPNPEAPILPTPEPWKDTAFTGTVRYSNATGKFYLVTTSSEAITLDVPQNIKLDSYVGRRIFAAGKYYKATRTLVVASASDTELLAPKPSPIPTVSSTPTPSPTPTPEPTSGLPGVTTLRVLR
;
A
#
# COMPACT_ATOMS: atom_id res chain seq x y z
N MET A 1 -61.77 -44.57 -21.55
CA MET A 1 -60.64 -43.83 -20.96
C MET A 1 -61.07 -43.38 -19.57
N VAL A 2 -60.48 -43.95 -18.53
CA VAL A 2 -60.80 -43.66 -17.12
C VAL A 2 -59.63 -42.89 -16.53
N THR A 3 -59.86 -41.64 -16.16
CA THR A 3 -58.88 -40.80 -15.45
C THR A 3 -59.15 -40.93 -13.95
N THR A 4 -58.22 -41.54 -13.21
CA THR A 4 -58.26 -41.60 -11.75
C THR A 4 -57.70 -40.32 -11.14
N SER A 5 -58.44 -39.74 -10.19
CA SER A 5 -58.07 -38.56 -9.42
C SER A 5 -57.06 -38.95 -8.33
N LYS A 6 -55.94 -38.22 -8.22
CA LYS A 6 -54.99 -38.38 -7.11
C LYS A 6 -55.59 -37.81 -5.84
N GLU A 7 -55.98 -38.69 -4.94
CA GLU A 7 -56.31 -38.44 -3.55
C GLU A 7 -55.11 -37.82 -2.83
N LYS A 8 -55.37 -36.73 -2.10
CA LYS A 8 -54.36 -35.83 -1.55
C LYS A 8 -54.40 -35.97 -0.04
N ASP A 9 -53.66 -36.96 0.48
CA ASP A 9 -53.54 -37.17 1.92
C ASP A 9 -52.99 -35.91 2.62
N PRO A 10 -53.55 -35.50 3.76
CA PRO A 10 -53.05 -34.35 4.50
C PRO A 10 -51.69 -34.67 5.12
N PRO A 11 -50.71 -33.72 5.09
CA PRO A 11 -49.40 -33.95 5.67
C PRO A 11 -49.47 -34.13 7.19
N ILE A 12 -48.85 -35.20 7.69
CA ILE A 12 -48.89 -35.65 9.09
C ILE A 12 -48.09 -34.74 10.05
N VAL A 13 -47.33 -33.76 9.56
CA VAL A 13 -46.56 -32.84 10.42
C VAL A 13 -46.56 -31.42 9.85
N ASP A 14 -47.34 -30.52 10.48
CA ASP A 14 -47.28 -29.07 10.23
C ASP A 14 -46.16 -28.45 11.09
N VAL A 15 -44.94 -28.43 10.55
CA VAL A 15 -43.80 -27.75 11.20
C VAL A 15 -43.95 -26.25 10.98
N LYS A 16 -44.66 -25.59 11.89
CA LYS A 16 -44.81 -24.13 11.92
C LYS A 16 -43.50 -23.50 12.39
N VAL A 17 -42.54 -23.35 11.47
CA VAL A 17 -41.28 -22.62 11.74
C VAL A 17 -41.61 -21.16 12.01
N ARG A 18 -41.76 -20.78 13.28
CA ARG A 18 -41.85 -19.38 13.71
C ARG A 18 -40.50 -18.71 13.49
N ASN A 19 -40.25 -18.24 12.29
CA ASN A 19 -39.04 -17.50 11.96
C ASN A 19 -39.11 -16.09 12.61
N PRO A 20 -38.29 -15.79 13.64
CA PRO A 20 -38.34 -14.52 14.37
C PRO A 20 -38.01 -13.31 13.48
N ILE A 21 -37.23 -13.53 12.42
CA ILE A 21 -36.82 -12.50 11.47
C ILE A 21 -38.04 -11.93 10.73
N THR A 22 -39.04 -12.78 10.45
CA THR A 22 -40.26 -12.32 9.77
C THR A 22 -41.13 -11.42 10.65
N TYR A 23 -41.10 -11.63 11.97
CA TYR A 23 -41.83 -10.80 12.92
C TYR A 23 -41.18 -9.43 13.07
N ILE A 24 -39.85 -9.38 13.18
CA ILE A 24 -39.08 -8.14 13.23
C ILE A 24 -39.27 -7.33 11.94
N ARG A 25 -39.25 -7.99 10.77
CA ARG A 25 -39.49 -7.32 9.48
C ARG A 25 -40.90 -6.73 9.37
N ARG A 26 -41.92 -7.44 9.86
CA ARG A 26 -43.31 -6.92 9.91
C ARG A 26 -43.45 -5.79 10.92
N TRP A 27 -42.79 -5.87 12.06
CA TRP A 27 -42.79 -4.82 13.08
C TRP A 27 -42.13 -3.54 12.55
N TRP A 28 -40.95 -3.65 11.92
CA TRP A 28 -40.29 -2.51 11.28
C TRP A 28 -41.13 -1.89 10.16
N LYS A 29 -41.82 -2.71 9.36
CA LYS A 29 -42.72 -2.20 8.32
C LYS A 29 -43.87 -1.38 8.92
N LYS A 30 -44.47 -1.83 10.02
CA LYS A 30 -45.50 -1.08 10.77
C LYS A 30 -44.97 0.25 11.35
N VAL A 31 -43.73 0.26 11.86
CA VAL A 31 -43.07 1.47 12.39
C VAL A 31 -42.83 2.51 11.27
N ILE A 32 -42.48 2.07 10.06
CA ILE A 32 -42.21 2.95 8.92
C ILE A 32 -43.50 3.44 8.24
N GLU A 33 -44.56 2.62 8.25
CA GLU A 33 -45.87 2.97 7.64
C GLU A 33 -46.74 3.89 8.52
N ASN A 34 -46.18 4.48 9.58
CA ASN A 34 -46.88 5.36 10.54
C ASN A 34 -48.15 4.72 11.16
N GLU A 35 -48.25 3.38 11.19
CA GLU A 35 -49.25 2.70 12.01
C GLU A 35 -48.90 2.98 13.48
N GLY A 36 -49.65 3.86 14.15
CA GLY A 36 -49.36 4.33 15.49
C GLY A 36 -49.02 3.19 16.44
N VAL A 37 -47.75 3.10 16.84
CA VAL A 37 -47.29 2.08 17.79
C VAL A 37 -47.48 2.62 19.20
N PHE A 38 -48.50 2.11 19.89
CA PHE A 38 -48.77 2.47 21.28
C PHE A 38 -47.80 1.73 22.20
N PHE A 39 -46.78 2.44 22.69
CA PHE A 39 -45.96 1.96 23.79
C PHE A 39 -46.47 2.56 25.10
N SER A 40 -46.94 1.70 26.01
CA SER A 40 -47.22 2.11 27.38
C SER A 40 -46.10 1.63 28.29
N PHE A 41 -45.37 2.57 28.88
CA PHE A 41 -44.35 2.27 29.87
C PHE A 41 -44.79 2.86 31.21
N ARG A 42 -44.92 2.01 32.22
CA ARG A 42 -45.21 2.45 33.58
C ARG A 42 -43.90 2.77 34.28
N VAL A 43 -43.47 4.01 34.18
CA VAL A 43 -42.21 4.47 34.79
C VAL A 43 -42.47 4.90 36.23
N ARG A 44 -41.66 4.43 37.17
CA ARG A 44 -41.72 4.89 38.57
C ARG A 44 -41.07 6.28 38.64
N PRO A 45 -41.52 7.19 39.52
CA PRO A 45 -41.01 8.56 39.56
C PRO A 45 -39.48 8.64 39.74
N LEU A 46 -38.89 7.71 40.49
CA LEU A 46 -37.45 7.65 40.68
C LEU A 46 -36.68 7.28 39.39
N THR A 47 -37.24 6.37 38.58
CA THR A 47 -36.62 5.98 37.30
C THR A 47 -36.73 7.07 36.25
N ALA A 48 -37.82 7.85 36.26
CA ALA A 48 -37.99 8.99 35.35
C ALA A 48 -36.90 10.07 35.57
N LEU A 49 -36.56 10.33 36.83
CA LEU A 49 -35.50 11.29 37.17
C LEU A 49 -34.12 10.83 36.71
N ALA A 50 -33.81 9.54 36.85
CA ALA A 50 -32.57 8.95 36.34
C ALA A 50 -32.48 9.02 34.81
N ILE A 51 -33.57 8.69 34.10
CA ILE A 51 -33.62 8.74 32.64
C ILE A 51 -33.47 10.19 32.16
N ALA A 52 -34.15 11.14 32.80
CA ALA A 52 -34.02 12.56 32.46
C ALA A 52 -32.57 13.04 32.60
N LEU A 53 -31.90 12.67 33.70
CA LEU A 53 -30.50 13.05 33.95
C LEU A 53 -29.55 12.46 32.90
N VAL A 54 -29.76 11.20 32.50
CA VAL A 54 -28.99 10.55 31.43
C VAL A 54 -29.22 11.24 30.09
N VAL A 55 -30.47 11.50 29.71
CA VAL A 55 -30.82 12.15 28.43
C VAL A 55 -30.26 13.56 28.36
N THR A 56 -30.38 14.35 29.44
CA THR A 56 -29.83 15.70 29.53
C THR A 56 -28.29 15.70 29.45
N SER A 57 -27.62 14.70 30.02
CA SER A 57 -26.15 14.59 29.93
C SER A 57 -25.67 14.26 28.51
N LEU A 58 -26.42 13.45 27.77
CA LEU A 58 -26.12 13.09 26.37
C LEU A 58 -26.33 14.27 25.42
N THR A 59 -27.37 15.08 25.63
CA THR A 59 -27.71 16.20 24.73
C THR A 59 -26.88 17.45 24.98
N LEU A 60 -26.43 17.70 26.21
CA LEU A 60 -25.65 18.88 26.56
C LEU A 60 -24.12 18.67 26.49
N GLY A 61 -23.64 17.45 26.18
CA GLY A 61 -22.22 17.17 25.99
C GLY A 61 -21.35 17.39 27.24
N VAL A 62 -21.96 17.47 28.43
CA VAL A 62 -21.24 17.67 29.69
C VAL A 62 -20.65 16.33 30.11
N GLY A 63 -19.36 16.15 29.80
CA GLY A 63 -18.59 15.00 30.22
C GLY A 63 -18.48 14.93 31.75
N LYS A 64 -19.14 13.92 32.33
CA LYS A 64 -19.01 13.43 33.72
C LYS A 64 -19.63 14.35 34.79
N PHE A 65 -20.77 13.91 35.34
CA PHE A 65 -21.31 14.42 36.60
C PHE A 65 -20.82 13.56 37.76
N VAL A 66 -20.21 14.19 38.76
CA VAL A 66 -19.94 13.57 40.07
C VAL A 66 -21.13 13.88 40.96
N LEU A 67 -21.91 12.86 41.31
CA LEU A 67 -23.02 13.02 42.26
C LEU A 67 -22.44 13.24 43.68
N PRO A 68 -22.91 14.24 44.45
CA PRO A 68 -22.42 14.51 45.82
C PRO A 68 -22.97 13.51 46.85
N PHE A 69 -23.70 12.47 46.44
CA PHE A 69 -24.28 11.47 47.32
C PHE A 69 -24.00 10.05 46.82
N THR A 70 -23.77 9.14 47.75
CA THR A 70 -23.46 7.73 47.49
C THR A 70 -24.75 6.92 47.37
N ILE A 71 -24.98 6.30 46.22
CA ILE A 71 -26.13 5.39 46.01
C ILE A 71 -25.69 3.99 46.46
N PRO A 72 -26.37 3.33 47.43
CA PRO A 72 -25.87 2.12 48.09
C PRO A 72 -25.75 0.89 47.18
N PHE A 73 -26.41 0.87 46.02
CA PHE A 73 -26.30 -0.18 45.01
C PHE A 73 -25.44 0.20 43.80
N PHE A 74 -24.81 1.39 43.82
CA PHE A 74 -23.96 1.87 42.74
C PHE A 74 -22.57 2.15 43.31
N GLN A 75 -21.70 1.14 43.28
CA GLN A 75 -20.29 1.33 43.58
C GLN A 75 -19.62 2.03 42.40
N TYR A 76 -19.54 3.36 42.48
CA TYR A 76 -18.63 4.12 41.62
C TYR A 76 -17.21 3.80 42.09
N ASN A 77 -16.45 3.08 41.28
CA ASN A 77 -15.02 2.87 41.49
C ASN A 77 -14.28 3.94 40.68
N PRO A 78 -13.98 5.13 41.22
CA PRO A 78 -13.10 6.09 40.59
C PRO A 78 -11.68 5.60 40.76
N ASN A 79 -11.35 4.41 40.25
CA ASN A 79 -9.98 4.22 39.85
C ASN A 79 -9.86 5.08 38.58
N PRO A 80 -9.25 6.27 38.64
CA PRO A 80 -8.97 6.98 37.42
C PRO A 80 -8.10 6.02 36.62
N GLU A 81 -8.63 5.50 35.51
CA GLU A 81 -7.76 4.97 34.47
C GLU A 81 -6.69 6.05 34.30
N ALA A 82 -5.45 5.70 34.66
CA ALA A 82 -4.32 6.60 34.51
C ALA A 82 -4.43 7.20 33.11
N PRO A 83 -4.14 8.51 32.92
CA PRO A 83 -4.13 9.10 31.59
C PRO A 83 -3.37 8.13 30.71
N ILE A 84 -4.05 7.59 29.69
CA ILE A 84 -3.45 6.72 28.69
C ILE A 84 -2.31 7.53 28.07
N LEU A 85 -1.12 7.42 28.68
CA LEU A 85 0.12 7.84 28.08
C LEU A 85 0.11 7.15 26.71
N PRO A 86 0.30 7.86 25.59
CA PRO A 86 0.30 7.22 24.30
C PRO A 86 1.25 6.03 24.39
N THR A 87 0.71 4.82 24.27
CA THR A 87 1.52 3.60 24.25
C THR A 87 2.64 3.88 23.25
N PRO A 88 3.91 3.88 23.67
CA PRO A 88 5.02 4.21 22.77
C PRO A 88 4.86 3.35 21.53
N GLU A 89 4.67 3.97 20.37
CA GLU A 89 4.35 3.23 19.15
C GLU A 89 5.48 2.21 18.92
N PRO A 90 5.17 0.90 19.01
CA PRO A 90 6.22 -0.09 19.09
C PRO A 90 6.94 -0.19 17.75
N TRP A 91 8.27 -0.29 17.81
CA TRP A 91 9.09 -0.68 16.67
C TRP A 91 8.54 -1.98 16.08
N LYS A 92 8.27 -1.98 14.79
CA LYS A 92 7.70 -3.14 14.11
C LYS A 92 8.75 -3.76 13.19
N ASP A 93 8.97 -5.07 13.32
CA ASP A 93 9.77 -5.81 12.37
C ASP A 93 9.00 -5.90 11.05
N THR A 94 9.62 -5.41 9.97
CA THR A 94 9.01 -5.36 8.64
C THR A 94 10.09 -5.43 7.57
N ALA A 95 9.66 -5.68 6.34
CA ALA A 95 10.52 -5.59 5.18
C ALA A 95 9.85 -4.76 4.08
N PHE A 96 10.67 -4.04 3.33
CA PHE A 96 10.24 -3.23 2.21
C PHE A 96 11.07 -3.57 0.97
N THR A 97 10.42 -3.51 -0.18
CA THR A 97 11.08 -3.61 -1.48
C THR A 97 11.01 -2.26 -2.17
N GLY A 98 12.14 -1.80 -2.68
CA GLY A 98 12.22 -0.50 -3.34
C GLY A 98 13.58 -0.23 -3.95
N THR A 99 13.70 0.91 -4.62
CA THR A 99 14.96 1.36 -5.22
C THR A 99 15.73 2.20 -4.21
N VAL A 100 17.00 1.87 -3.99
CA VAL A 100 17.85 2.65 -3.09
C VAL A 100 18.28 3.95 -3.77
N ARG A 101 18.14 5.06 -3.06
CA ARG A 101 18.65 6.38 -3.46
C ARG A 101 19.53 6.93 -2.35
N TYR A 102 20.63 7.55 -2.74
CA TYR A 102 21.49 8.29 -1.83
C TYR A 102 21.22 9.78 -2.00
N SER A 103 20.98 10.50 -0.91
CA SER A 103 20.88 11.96 -0.93
C SER A 103 22.19 12.57 -0.45
N ASN A 104 22.86 13.30 -1.32
CA ASN A 104 24.09 14.00 -0.97
C ASN A 104 23.84 15.17 0.01
N ALA A 105 22.62 15.73 0.02
CA ALA A 105 22.27 16.84 0.89
C ALA A 105 22.14 16.43 2.37
N THR A 106 21.66 15.21 2.64
CA THR A 106 21.43 14.71 4.00
C THR A 106 22.41 13.63 4.41
N GLY A 107 23.19 13.09 3.48
CA GLY A 107 24.12 11.98 3.72
C GLY A 107 23.41 10.67 4.08
N LYS A 108 22.12 10.53 3.74
CA LYS A 108 21.29 9.37 4.11
C LYS A 108 20.84 8.59 2.89
N PHE A 109 20.65 7.29 3.10
CA PHE A 109 20.02 6.42 2.12
C PHE A 109 18.50 6.43 2.29
N TYR A 110 17.80 6.37 1.17
CA TYR A 110 16.35 6.31 1.09
C TYR A 110 15.95 5.11 0.25
N LEU A 111 14.91 4.41 0.69
CA LEU A 111 14.27 3.38 -0.09
C LEU A 111 13.01 3.97 -0.70
N VAL A 112 12.97 4.06 -2.03
CA VAL A 112 11.79 4.48 -2.78
C VAL A 112 10.96 3.25 -3.10
N THR A 113 9.82 3.10 -2.43
CA THR A 113 8.92 1.96 -2.61
C THR A 113 8.07 2.12 -3.87
N THR A 114 7.35 1.05 -4.25
CA THR A 114 6.37 1.09 -5.36
C THR A 114 5.19 2.01 -5.09
N SER A 115 4.87 2.28 -3.81
CA SER A 115 3.87 3.28 -3.41
C SER A 115 4.36 4.73 -3.59
N SER A 116 5.55 4.93 -4.15
CA SER A 116 6.22 6.25 -4.25
C SER A 116 6.47 6.90 -2.90
N GLU A 117 6.60 6.09 -1.85
CA GLU A 117 6.98 6.54 -0.52
C GLU A 117 8.50 6.44 -0.36
N ALA A 118 9.10 7.46 0.25
CA ALA A 118 10.51 7.46 0.61
C ALA A 118 10.65 7.08 2.09
N ILE A 119 11.29 5.94 2.35
CA ILE A 119 11.62 5.46 3.69
C ILE A 119 13.09 5.77 3.96
N THR A 120 13.38 6.45 5.07
CA THR A 120 14.78 6.72 5.44
C THR A 120 15.41 5.44 5.97
N LEU A 121 16.57 5.07 5.44
CA LEU A 121 17.32 3.90 5.90
C LEU A 121 18.36 4.36 6.93
N ASP A 122 18.27 3.79 8.13
CA ASP A 122 19.33 3.87 9.13
C ASP A 122 20.14 2.58 9.07
N VAL A 123 21.41 2.71 8.71
CA VAL A 123 22.21 1.62 8.18
C VAL A 123 23.40 1.40 9.11
N PRO A 124 23.45 0.26 9.82
CA PRO A 124 24.61 -0.05 10.64
C PRO A 124 25.85 -0.32 9.77
N GLN A 125 27.04 -0.03 10.29
CA GLN A 125 28.31 -0.02 9.54
C GLN A 125 28.69 -1.36 8.91
N ASN A 126 28.05 -2.46 9.32
CA ASN A 126 28.25 -3.80 8.79
C ASN A 126 27.56 -4.04 7.43
N ILE A 127 26.69 -3.14 6.96
CA ILE A 127 25.94 -3.28 5.70
C ILE A 127 26.36 -2.19 4.71
N LYS A 128 26.91 -2.59 3.56
CA LYS A 128 27.29 -1.66 2.48
C LYS A 128 26.11 -1.46 1.52
N LEU A 129 25.45 -0.31 1.58
CA LEU A 129 24.37 0.05 0.66
C LEU A 129 24.84 0.77 -0.61
N ASP A 130 26.10 1.20 -0.66
CA ASP A 130 26.67 1.93 -1.80
C ASP A 130 26.57 1.15 -3.12
N SER A 131 26.79 -0.18 -3.06
CA SER A 131 26.67 -1.06 -4.23
C SER A 131 25.24 -1.22 -4.75
N TYR A 132 24.26 -0.88 -3.92
CA TYR A 132 22.84 -1.03 -4.22
C TYR A 132 22.17 0.29 -4.64
N VAL A 133 22.89 1.41 -4.65
CA VAL A 133 22.34 2.69 -5.10
C VAL A 133 21.87 2.58 -6.55
N GLY A 134 20.60 2.96 -6.79
CA GLY A 134 19.95 2.84 -8.08
C GLY A 134 19.36 1.47 -8.39
N ARG A 135 19.60 0.46 -7.55
CA ARG A 135 19.06 -0.89 -7.70
C ARG A 135 17.86 -1.12 -6.80
N ARG A 136 17.02 -2.07 -7.19
CA ARG A 136 15.87 -2.52 -6.41
C ARG A 136 16.28 -3.63 -5.45
N ILE A 137 16.15 -3.36 -4.15
CA ILE A 137 16.53 -4.29 -3.09
C ILE A 137 15.33 -4.67 -2.23
N PHE A 138 15.49 -5.77 -1.51
CA PHE A 138 14.67 -6.17 -0.39
C PHE A 138 15.43 -5.82 0.91
N ALA A 139 14.89 -4.89 1.70
CA ALA A 139 15.47 -4.43 2.96
C ALA A 139 14.56 -4.83 4.13
N ALA A 140 15.11 -5.53 5.12
CA ALA A 140 14.39 -6.01 6.29
C ALA A 140 14.99 -5.42 7.57
N GLY A 141 14.15 -5.11 8.55
CA GLY A 141 14.58 -4.60 9.84
C GLY A 141 13.47 -3.99 10.68
N LYS A 142 13.87 -3.12 11.62
CA LYS A 142 12.95 -2.47 12.55
C LYS A 142 12.46 -1.15 11.97
N TYR A 143 11.16 -1.03 11.75
CA TYR A 143 10.55 0.17 11.22
C TYR A 143 9.88 0.99 12.31
N TYR A 144 10.16 2.28 12.29
CA TYR A 144 9.52 3.27 13.14
C TYR A 144 8.60 4.14 12.29
N LYS A 145 7.29 4.02 12.51
CA LYS A 145 6.26 4.63 11.66
C LYS A 145 6.25 6.15 11.78
N ALA A 146 6.47 6.69 12.97
CA ALA A 146 6.44 8.13 13.22
C ALA A 146 7.48 8.90 12.40
N THR A 147 8.71 8.38 12.26
CA THR A 147 9.77 9.03 11.47
C THR A 147 9.97 8.42 10.09
N ARG A 148 9.24 7.35 9.76
CA ARG A 148 9.42 6.56 8.53
C ARG A 148 10.87 6.10 8.35
N THR A 149 11.47 5.65 9.44
CA THR A 149 12.85 5.17 9.48
C THR A 149 12.87 3.66 9.59
N LEU A 150 13.61 3.00 8.71
CA LEU A 150 13.89 1.58 8.79
C LEU A 150 15.35 1.40 9.25
N VAL A 151 15.54 0.84 10.44
CA VAL A 151 16.85 0.36 10.89
C VAL A 151 17.11 -0.96 10.19
N VAL A 152 18.03 -0.95 9.23
CA VAL A 152 18.28 -2.08 8.34
C VAL A 152 19.05 -3.17 9.08
N ALA A 153 18.47 -4.36 9.15
CA ALA A 153 19.14 -5.56 9.68
C ALA A 153 19.73 -6.42 8.55
N SER A 154 19.07 -6.44 7.39
CA SER A 154 19.53 -7.16 6.21
C SER A 154 19.04 -6.47 4.94
N ALA A 155 19.87 -6.52 3.90
CA ALA A 155 19.56 -6.00 2.57
C ALA A 155 20.05 -7.00 1.51
N SER A 156 19.19 -7.34 0.56
CA SER A 156 19.52 -8.26 -0.54
C SER A 156 19.06 -7.68 -1.88
N ASP A 157 19.87 -7.87 -2.92
CA ASP A 157 19.49 -7.49 -4.28
C ASP A 157 18.31 -8.34 -4.75
N THR A 158 17.32 -7.70 -5.38
CA THR A 158 16.18 -8.41 -6.00
C THR A 158 16.34 -8.45 -7.52
N GLU A 159 17.29 -7.69 -8.09
CA GLU A 159 17.56 -7.69 -9.51
C GLU A 159 18.55 -8.80 -9.86
N LEU A 160 18.14 -9.67 -10.80
CA LEU A 160 18.97 -10.75 -11.33
C LEU A 160 19.81 -10.29 -12.55
N LEU A 161 20.07 -8.99 -12.66
CA LEU A 161 20.82 -8.44 -13.80
C LEU A 161 22.32 -8.58 -13.55
N ALA A 162 23.04 -8.97 -14.61
CA ALA A 162 24.48 -9.14 -14.53
C ALA A 162 25.17 -7.84 -14.08
N PRO A 163 26.12 -7.92 -13.14
CA PRO A 163 26.90 -6.77 -12.72
C PRO A 163 27.81 -6.37 -13.90
N LYS A 164 27.38 -5.34 -14.63
CA LYS A 164 28.09 -4.67 -15.74
C LYS A 164 27.95 -5.36 -17.11
N PRO A 165 27.56 -4.64 -18.17
CA PRO A 165 27.67 -5.14 -19.52
C PRO A 165 29.16 -5.35 -19.87
N SER A 166 29.50 -6.55 -20.34
CA SER A 166 30.82 -6.82 -20.91
C SER A 166 31.00 -5.93 -22.15
N PRO A 167 32.12 -5.19 -22.30
CA PRO A 167 32.35 -4.42 -23.51
C PRO A 167 32.36 -5.37 -24.71
N ILE A 168 31.56 -5.06 -25.73
CA ILE A 168 31.59 -5.79 -26.99
C ILE A 168 32.98 -5.56 -27.60
N PRO A 169 33.72 -6.61 -27.98
CA PRO A 169 35.01 -6.43 -28.62
C PRO A 169 34.84 -5.58 -29.88
N THR A 170 35.42 -4.38 -29.85
CA THR A 170 35.41 -3.50 -31.00
C THR A 170 36.46 -4.03 -31.99
N VAL A 171 36.02 -4.64 -33.07
CA VAL A 171 36.92 -4.98 -34.18
C VAL A 171 37.40 -3.66 -34.80
N SER A 172 38.70 -3.38 -34.65
CA SER A 172 39.35 -2.27 -35.33
C SER A 172 39.18 -2.45 -36.84
N SER A 173 38.65 -1.45 -37.53
CA SER A 173 38.53 -1.50 -38.99
C SER A 173 39.92 -1.62 -39.62
N THR A 174 40.11 -2.64 -40.45
CA THR A 174 41.31 -2.81 -41.27
C THR A 174 41.47 -1.58 -42.18
N PRO A 175 42.65 -0.92 -42.22
CA PRO A 175 42.87 0.21 -43.10
C PRO A 175 42.66 -0.20 -44.55
N THR A 176 41.87 0.57 -45.29
CA THR A 176 41.65 0.40 -46.73
C THR A 176 43.00 0.56 -47.46
N PRO A 177 43.38 -0.36 -48.36
CA PRO A 177 44.63 -0.23 -49.10
C PRO A 177 44.61 1.06 -49.94
N SER A 178 45.66 1.86 -49.80
CA SER A 178 45.87 3.06 -50.61
C SER A 178 45.96 2.67 -52.09
N PRO A 179 45.27 3.37 -53.01
CA PRO A 179 45.38 3.07 -54.43
C PRO A 179 46.82 3.31 -54.90
N THR A 180 47.39 2.31 -55.57
CA THR A 180 48.68 2.41 -56.27
C THR A 180 48.57 3.49 -57.34
N PRO A 181 49.50 4.46 -57.41
CA PRO A 181 49.47 5.49 -58.45
C PRO A 181 49.61 4.84 -59.84
N THR A 182 48.68 5.17 -60.74
CA THR A 182 48.75 4.79 -62.15
C THR A 182 49.99 5.43 -62.78
N PRO A 183 50.85 4.67 -63.48
CA PRO A 183 52.01 5.24 -64.15
C PRO A 183 51.57 6.23 -65.23
N GLU A 184 52.22 7.39 -65.22
CA GLU A 184 52.03 8.48 -66.17
C GLU A 184 52.50 8.04 -67.57
N PRO A 185 51.74 8.32 -68.66
CA PRO A 185 52.16 7.95 -70.01
C PRO A 185 53.37 8.77 -70.45
N THR A 186 54.49 8.09 -70.69
CA THR A 186 55.69 8.63 -71.34
C THR A 186 55.30 9.27 -72.68
N SER A 187 55.31 10.60 -72.74
CA SER A 187 55.17 11.36 -73.98
C SER A 187 56.44 11.20 -74.83
N GLY A 188 56.43 10.18 -75.68
CA GLY A 188 57.40 10.03 -76.77
C GLY A 188 57.05 10.99 -77.89
N LEU A 189 57.87 12.03 -78.05
CA LEU A 189 57.81 13.00 -79.15
C LEU A 189 58.50 12.39 -80.40
N PRO A 190 57.79 12.10 -81.51
CA PRO A 190 58.48 11.78 -82.76
C PRO A 190 59.01 13.06 -83.40
N GLY A 191 60.34 13.21 -83.40
CA GLY A 191 61.04 14.25 -84.13
C GLY A 191 60.78 14.13 -85.64
N VAL A 192 60.25 15.21 -86.21
CA VAL A 192 60.02 15.41 -87.64
C VAL A 192 61.37 15.57 -88.36
N THR A 193 61.72 14.63 -89.22
CA THR A 193 62.84 14.74 -90.16
C THR A 193 62.45 15.66 -91.31
N THR A 194 62.94 16.90 -91.31
CA THR A 194 62.88 17.79 -92.46
C THR A 194 63.95 17.41 -93.49
N LEU A 195 63.52 16.85 -94.62
CA LEU A 195 64.31 16.63 -95.83
C LEU A 195 64.54 17.97 -96.55
N ARG A 196 65.78 18.45 -96.53
CA ARG A 196 66.22 19.65 -97.27
C ARG A 196 66.73 19.23 -98.65
N VAL A 197 66.00 19.59 -99.69
CA VAL A 197 66.42 19.48 -101.09
C VAL A 197 67.51 20.52 -101.37
N LEU A 198 68.64 20.07 -101.91
CA LEU A 198 69.63 20.90 -102.59
C LEU A 198 69.47 20.73 -104.10
N ARG A 199 69.76 21.82 -104.80
CA ARG A 199 69.64 22.08 -106.25
C ARG A 199 70.14 20.97 -107.15
#